data_AF-G3KFL0-F1
#
_entry.id   AF-G3KFL0-F1
#
_cell.length_a   1.000
_cell.length_b   1.000
_cell.length_c   1.000
_cell.angle_alpha   90.00
_cell.angle_beta   90.00
_cell.angle_gamma   90.00
#
_symmetry.space_group_name_H-M   'P 1'
#
loop_
_entity.id
_entity.type
_entity.pdbx_description
1 polymer ?
#
loop_
_entity_poly.entity_id
_entity_poly.type
_entity_poly.pdbx_seq_one_letter_code
_entity_poly.pdbx_strand_id
1 'polypeptide(L)'
;WFEHNYPGWYNHFGKIYELLRPAGLADPGRNLPIAFEQMEAPVPASLLTMPGARIFIDHAWCLPFCPTLVKETIKPRFAESNGKRYVAFEPNGEGRWLPEPGRYEFHNLLEQFDGWDLADLVTAAGGVASDGKTLIAQP
;
A
#
# COMPACT_ATOMS: atom_id res chain seq x y z
N TRP A 1 5.31 13.58 -21.61
CA TRP A 1 6.57 12.89 -21.26
C TRP A 1 6.35 11.39 -21.02
N PHE A 2 5.50 10.98 -20.06
CA PHE A 2 5.32 9.54 -19.76
C PHE A 2 4.88 8.70 -20.96
N GLU A 3 3.79 9.04 -21.64
CA GLU A 3 3.31 8.27 -22.80
C GLU A 3 4.34 8.19 -23.94
N HIS A 4 5.16 9.24 -24.09
CA HIS A 4 6.22 9.26 -25.10
C HIS A 4 7.37 8.29 -24.79
N ASN A 5 7.77 8.17 -23.51
CA ASN A 5 8.86 7.29 -23.08
C ASN A 5 8.40 5.87 -22.71
N TYR A 6 7.13 5.72 -22.36
CA TYR A 6 6.50 4.46 -21.94
C TYR A 6 5.14 4.33 -22.65
N PRO A 7 5.11 3.94 -23.94
CA PRO A 7 3.86 3.78 -24.66
C PRO A 7 2.86 2.86 -23.93
N GLY A 8 1.62 3.32 -23.82
CA GLY A 8 0.57 2.67 -23.03
C GLY A 8 0.63 2.96 -21.53
N TRP A 9 1.44 3.92 -21.08
CA TRP A 9 1.41 4.42 -19.70
C TRP A 9 0.10 5.14 -19.41
N TYR A 10 -0.35 6.01 -20.32
CA TYR A 10 -1.55 6.82 -20.11
C TYR A 10 -2.81 5.95 -20.04
N ASN A 11 -2.89 4.95 -20.93
CA ASN A 11 -4.02 4.02 -20.96
C ASN A 11 -4.16 3.16 -19.69
N HIS A 12 -3.13 3.11 -18.86
CA HIS A 12 -3.13 2.39 -17.58
C HIS A 12 -3.07 3.36 -16.41
N PHE A 13 -1.89 3.89 -16.09
CA PHE A 13 -1.69 4.79 -14.95
C PHE A 13 -2.32 6.16 -15.15
N GLY A 14 -2.25 6.72 -16.36
CA GLY A 14 -2.85 8.02 -16.65
C GLY A 14 -4.34 8.07 -16.33
N LYS A 15 -5.09 7.03 -16.72
CA LYS A 15 -6.51 6.87 -16.39
C LYS A 15 -6.76 6.74 -14.89
N ILE A 16 -5.88 6.04 -14.15
CA ILE A 16 -5.97 5.96 -12.69
C ILE A 16 -5.84 7.36 -12.08
N TYR A 17 -4.85 8.14 -12.49
CA TYR A 17 -4.69 9.52 -11.99
C TYR A 17 -5.85 10.44 -12.38
N GLU A 18 -6.46 10.24 -13.55
CA GLU A 18 -7.65 10.98 -13.95
C GLU A 18 -8.90 10.62 -13.15
N LEU A 19 -9.04 9.38 -12.70
CA LEU A 19 -10.10 8.99 -11.75
C LEU A 19 -9.90 9.62 -10.38
N LEU A 20 -8.64 9.77 -9.95
CA LEU A 20 -8.28 10.35 -8.66
C LEU A 20 -8.36 11.88 -8.64
N ARG A 21 -8.22 12.55 -9.79
CA ARG A 21 -8.20 14.01 -9.89
C ARG A 21 -9.52 14.68 -9.46
N PRO A 22 -10.73 14.24 -9.90
CA PRO A 22 -12.01 14.77 -9.43
C PRO A 22 -12.33 14.44 -7.97
N ALA A 23 -11.68 13.42 -7.40
CA ALA A 23 -11.79 13.12 -5.96
C ALA A 23 -11.12 14.19 -5.09
N GLY A 24 -10.54 15.23 -5.69
CA GLY A 24 -10.02 16.39 -4.98
C GLY A 24 -8.89 16.02 -4.04
N LEU A 25 -8.00 15.08 -4.43
CA LEU A 25 -6.87 14.65 -3.59
C LEU A 25 -5.98 15.81 -3.13
N ALA A 26 -5.93 16.90 -3.91
CA ALA A 26 -5.20 18.12 -3.58
C ALA A 26 -6.04 19.15 -2.79
N ASP A 27 -7.36 18.91 -2.64
CA ASP A 27 -8.30 19.80 -1.98
C ASP A 27 -8.56 19.34 -0.54
N PRO A 28 -8.15 20.11 0.48
CA PRO A 28 -8.39 19.76 1.88
C PRO A 28 -9.88 19.51 2.15
N GLY A 29 -10.22 18.36 2.73
CA GLY A 29 -11.60 17.99 3.06
C GLY A 29 -12.39 17.28 1.94
N ARG A 30 -11.79 17.07 0.76
CA ARG A 30 -12.36 16.22 -0.31
C ARG A 30 -11.63 14.89 -0.50
N ASN A 31 -10.49 14.74 0.14
CA ASN A 31 -9.66 13.54 0.08
C ASN A 31 -10.44 12.30 0.54
N LEU A 32 -10.49 11.29 -0.31
CA LEU A 32 -10.86 9.94 0.13
C LEU A 32 -9.72 9.43 1.04
N PRO A 33 -10.02 8.91 2.24
CA PRO A 33 -8.98 8.36 3.11
C PRO A 33 -8.26 7.21 2.42
N ILE A 34 -6.96 7.03 2.69
CA ILE A 34 -6.34 5.71 2.51
C ILE A 34 -6.84 4.85 3.68
N ALA A 35 -7.90 4.05 3.52
CA ALA A 35 -8.26 3.08 4.56
C ALA A 35 -7.46 1.81 4.36
N PHE A 36 -6.64 1.48 5.35
CA PHE A 36 -6.01 0.18 5.48
C PHE A 36 -6.94 -0.69 6.35
N GLU A 37 -7.86 -1.45 5.75
CA GLU A 37 -8.69 -2.41 6.49
C GLU A 37 -8.12 -3.85 6.40
N GLN A 38 -8.25 -4.59 7.50
CA GLN A 38 -7.66 -5.91 7.78
C GLN A 38 -7.95 -7.00 6.72
N MET A 39 -6.96 -7.88 6.57
CA MET A 39 -7.02 -9.10 5.75
C MET A 39 -7.83 -10.23 6.40
N GLU A 40 -9.17 -10.16 6.38
CA GLU A 40 -10.00 -11.37 6.57
C GLU A 40 -11.04 -11.61 5.47
N ALA A 41 -11.25 -10.65 4.58
CA ALA A 41 -12.09 -10.80 3.40
C ALA A 41 -11.60 -9.84 2.29
N PRO A 42 -11.94 -10.06 1.00
CA PRO A 42 -11.64 -9.07 -0.03
C PRO A 42 -12.51 -7.83 0.20
N VAL A 43 -12.02 -6.88 1.01
CA VAL A 43 -12.75 -5.68 1.44
C VAL A 43 -12.04 -4.42 0.88
N PRO A 44 -12.79 -3.39 0.46
CA PRO A 44 -12.28 -2.32 -0.39
C PRO A 44 -11.61 -1.23 0.45
N ALA A 45 -10.28 -1.25 0.50
CA ALA A 45 -9.47 -0.19 1.06
C ALA A 45 -9.71 1.13 0.30
N SER A 46 -9.92 2.25 0.98
CA SER A 46 -10.02 3.58 0.33
C SER A 46 -8.63 4.15 0.07
N LEU A 47 -8.53 5.08 -0.90
CA LEU A 47 -7.43 5.38 -1.85
C LEU A 47 -7.06 4.20 -2.77
N LEU A 48 -7.25 2.99 -2.26
CA LEU A 48 -7.40 1.73 -2.98
C LEU A 48 -8.82 1.45 -3.48
N THR A 49 -9.72 2.44 -3.47
CA THR A 49 -11.12 2.33 -3.89
C THR A 49 -11.28 2.23 -5.42
N MET A 50 -10.25 1.84 -6.15
CA MET A 50 -10.48 1.19 -7.44
C MET A 50 -11.06 -0.19 -7.13
N PRO A 51 -12.31 -0.49 -7.51
CA PRO A 51 -12.89 -1.81 -7.29
C PRO A 51 -11.92 -2.89 -7.82
N GLY A 52 -11.40 -3.73 -6.94
CA GLY A 52 -10.46 -4.81 -7.27
C GLY A 52 -8.98 -4.55 -7.02
N ALA A 53 -8.57 -3.38 -6.51
CA ALA A 53 -7.19 -3.17 -6.08
C ALA A 53 -6.86 -3.98 -4.82
N ARG A 54 -5.73 -4.69 -4.79
CA ARG A 54 -5.28 -5.50 -3.64
C ARG A 54 -3.83 -5.16 -3.32
N ILE A 55 -3.58 -4.45 -2.23
CA ILE A 55 -2.20 -4.15 -1.77
C ILE A 55 -1.75 -5.18 -0.76
N PHE A 56 -0.48 -5.55 -0.90
CA PHE A 56 0.26 -6.40 0.01
C PHE A 56 1.60 -5.72 0.33
N ILE A 57 2.22 -6.10 1.44
CA ILE A 57 3.59 -5.70 1.76
C ILE A 57 4.44 -6.96 1.74
N ASP A 58 5.50 -6.95 0.93
CA ASP A 58 6.44 -8.06 0.82
C ASP A 58 7.17 -8.27 2.15
N HIS A 59 7.16 -9.51 2.63
CA HIS A 59 7.75 -9.86 3.91
C HIS A 59 9.28 -9.94 3.91
N ALA A 60 9.94 -10.03 2.76
CA ALA A 60 11.40 -10.01 2.70
C ALA A 60 11.95 -8.60 2.44
N TRP A 61 11.23 -7.80 1.66
CA TRP A 61 11.70 -6.51 1.14
C TRP A 61 11.00 -5.28 1.72
N CYS A 62 9.92 -5.48 2.48
CA CYS A 62 9.05 -4.41 2.99
C CYS A 62 8.40 -3.55 1.90
N LEU A 63 8.39 -4.01 0.65
CA LEU A 63 7.88 -3.23 -0.48
C LEU A 63 6.36 -3.43 -0.62
N PRO A 64 5.56 -2.35 -0.71
CA PRO A 64 4.16 -2.46 -1.06
C PRO A 64 4.03 -2.86 -2.55
N PHE A 65 3.11 -3.77 -2.86
CA PHE A 65 2.81 -4.18 -4.22
C PHE A 65 1.33 -4.45 -4.42
N CYS A 66 0.86 -4.26 -5.67
CA CYS A 66 -0.54 -4.44 -6.05
C CYS A 66 -0.67 -5.36 -7.27
N PRO A 67 -0.93 -6.67 -7.09
CA PRO A 67 -1.02 -7.63 -8.20
C PRO A 67 -2.10 -7.33 -9.21
N THR A 68 -3.13 -6.56 -8.82
CA THR A 68 -4.25 -6.23 -9.70
C THR A 68 -4.05 -4.94 -10.49
N LEU A 69 -3.06 -4.10 -10.13
CA LEU A 69 -2.77 -2.84 -10.83
C LEU A 69 -1.36 -2.80 -11.46
N VAL A 70 -0.48 -3.74 -11.16
CA VAL A 70 0.82 -3.83 -11.81
C VAL A 70 0.63 -4.20 -13.30
N LYS A 71 1.46 -3.62 -14.19
CA LYS A 71 1.42 -3.95 -15.64
C LYS A 71 2.10 -5.28 -15.96
N GLU A 72 3.09 -5.65 -15.15
CA GLU A 72 3.82 -6.91 -15.26
C GLU A 72 3.09 -8.05 -14.56
N THR A 73 3.37 -9.27 -14.99
CA THR A 73 2.83 -10.45 -14.29
C THR A 73 3.64 -10.69 -13.01
N ILE A 74 3.04 -10.41 -11.86
CA ILE A 74 3.56 -10.86 -10.57
C ILE A 74 2.79 -12.08 -10.07
N LYS A 75 3.48 -12.99 -9.37
CA LYS A 75 2.90 -14.22 -8.82
C LYS A 75 3.14 -14.24 -7.31
N PRO A 76 2.25 -13.59 -6.53
CA PRO A 76 2.41 -13.53 -5.10
C PRO A 76 2.49 -14.93 -4.49
N ARG A 77 3.39 -15.10 -3.53
CA ARG A 77 3.56 -16.33 -2.76
C ARG A 77 3.09 -16.08 -1.35
N PHE A 78 2.20 -16.95 -0.89
CA PHE A 78 1.63 -16.89 0.44
C PHE A 78 2.16 -18.05 1.25
N ALA A 79 2.61 -17.75 2.46
CA ALA A 79 3.09 -18.74 3.40
C ALA A 79 2.49 -18.48 4.78
N GLU A 80 2.37 -19.52 5.58
CA GLU A 80 1.91 -19.43 6.95
C GLU A 80 2.96 -20.04 7.87
N SER A 81 3.33 -19.32 8.93
CA SER A 81 4.25 -19.80 9.95
C SER A 81 3.84 -19.22 11.30
N ASN A 82 3.74 -20.07 12.32
CA ASN A 82 3.32 -19.72 13.68
C ASN A 82 1.98 -18.94 13.75
N GLY A 83 1.01 -19.30 12.90
CA GLY A 83 -0.30 -18.65 12.85
C GLY A 83 -0.30 -17.25 12.21
N LYS A 84 0.84 -16.78 11.70
CA LYS A 84 0.95 -15.54 10.91
C LYS A 84 1.08 -15.87 9.43
N ARG A 85 0.38 -15.10 8.59
CA ARG A 85 0.45 -15.19 7.14
C ARG A 85 1.43 -14.16 6.60
N TYR A 86 2.23 -14.59 5.65
CA TYR A 86 3.26 -13.80 5.00
C TYR A 86 3.05 -13.83 3.50
N VAL A 87 3.49 -12.77 2.83
CA VAL A 87 3.37 -12.65 1.39
C VAL A 87 4.67 -12.12 0.78
N ALA A 88 5.09 -12.69 -0.34
CA ALA A 88 6.17 -12.18 -1.17
C ALA A 88 5.68 -11.91 -2.59
N PHE A 89 6.14 -10.83 -3.24
CA PHE A 89 5.71 -10.49 -4.61
C PHE A 89 6.36 -11.39 -5.68
N GLU A 90 7.48 -12.03 -5.35
CA GLU A 90 8.25 -12.89 -6.24
C GLU A 90 8.86 -14.12 -5.52
N PRO A 91 9.21 -15.19 -6.26
CA PRO A 91 9.84 -16.39 -5.68
C PRO A 91 11.16 -16.12 -4.94
N ASN A 92 11.90 -15.08 -5.33
CA ASN A 92 13.16 -14.73 -4.68
C ASN A 92 12.96 -14.25 -3.24
N GLY A 93 11.86 -13.54 -2.96
CA GLY A 93 11.53 -13.10 -1.60
C GLY A 93 11.21 -14.30 -0.70
N GLU A 94 10.39 -15.22 -1.19
CA GLU A 94 10.08 -16.49 -0.52
C GLU A 94 11.35 -17.32 -0.26
N GLY A 95 12.22 -17.48 -1.27
CA GLY A 95 13.46 -18.23 -1.17
C GLY A 95 14.51 -17.61 -0.23
N ARG A 96 14.37 -16.33 0.15
CA ARG A 96 15.23 -15.67 1.15
C ARG A 96 14.72 -15.84 2.56
N TRP A 97 13.41 -15.71 2.75
CA TRP A 97 12.82 -15.76 4.08
C TRP A 97 12.67 -17.18 4.61
N LEU A 98 12.20 -18.13 3.80
CA LEU A 98 11.96 -19.50 4.24
C LEU A 98 13.19 -20.20 4.86
N PRO A 99 14.42 -20.02 4.33
CA PRO A 99 15.61 -20.62 4.94
C PRO A 99 16.04 -19.97 6.26
N GLU A 100 15.71 -18.69 6.47
CA GLU A 100 16.18 -17.88 7.60
C GLU A 100 15.05 -17.04 8.22
N PRO A 101 13.93 -17.66 8.67
CA PRO A 101 12.73 -16.92 9.06
C PRO A 101 12.98 -15.95 10.23
N GLY A 102 13.87 -16.32 11.16
CA GLY A 102 14.25 -15.49 12.31
C GLY A 102 15.00 -14.19 11.94
N ARG A 103 15.43 -14.03 10.69
CA ARG A 103 16.03 -12.77 10.21
C ARG A 103 15.01 -11.76 9.71
N TYR A 104 13.78 -12.19 9.44
CA TYR A 104 12.74 -11.34 8.87
C TYR A 104 11.53 -11.26 9.81
N GLU A 105 11.75 -10.99 11.10
CA GLU A 105 10.68 -10.93 12.11
C GLU A 105 10.03 -9.54 12.24
N PHE A 106 10.09 -8.69 11.21
CA PHE A 106 9.53 -7.34 11.31
C PHE A 106 8.00 -7.33 11.22
N HIS A 107 7.41 -6.34 11.89
CA HIS A 107 6.00 -5.99 11.72
C HIS A 107 5.90 -4.94 10.61
N ASN A 108 5.07 -5.20 9.61
CA ASN A 108 4.83 -4.21 8.57
C ASN A 108 3.85 -3.13 9.04
N LEU A 109 3.70 -2.04 8.28
CA LEU A 109 2.85 -0.91 8.68
C LEU A 109 1.38 -1.31 8.91
N LEU A 110 0.87 -2.27 8.14
CA LEU A 110 -0.52 -2.73 8.23
C LEU A 110 -0.74 -3.56 9.49
N GLU A 111 0.28 -4.30 9.92
CA GLU A 111 0.23 -5.11 11.14
C GLU A 111 0.45 -4.25 12.40
N GLN A 112 1.39 -3.31 12.34
CA GLN A 112 1.77 -2.49 13.49
C GLN A 112 0.70 -1.48 13.88
N PHE A 113 -0.02 -0.95 12.89
CA PHE A 113 -1.02 0.11 13.07
C PHE A 113 -2.44 -0.39 12.78
N ASP A 114 -2.62 -1.69 12.89
CA ASP A 114 -3.93 -2.30 12.73
C ASP A 114 -4.93 -1.75 13.75
N GLY A 115 -6.09 -1.31 13.26
CA GLY A 115 -7.14 -0.66 14.07
C GLY A 115 -6.83 0.77 14.53
N TRP A 116 -5.72 1.38 14.11
CA TRP A 116 -5.44 2.78 14.42
C TRP A 116 -6.22 3.73 13.50
N ASP A 117 -6.67 4.84 14.05
CA ASP A 117 -7.07 5.98 13.24
C ASP A 117 -5.84 6.64 12.61
N LEU A 118 -5.93 7.00 11.33
CA LEU A 118 -4.81 7.56 10.58
C LEU A 118 -4.36 8.92 11.12
N ALA A 119 -5.28 9.77 11.61
CA ALA A 119 -4.93 11.07 12.17
C ALA A 119 -4.19 10.91 13.50
N ASP A 120 -4.59 9.94 14.33
CA ASP A 120 -3.91 9.60 15.57
C ASP A 120 -2.50 9.07 15.30
N LEU A 121 -2.34 8.17 14.32
CA LEU A 121 -1.05 7.66 13.88
C LEU A 121 -0.11 8.80 13.46
N VAL A 122 -0.59 9.68 12.57
CA VAL A 122 0.21 10.80 12.07
C VAL A 122 0.63 11.73 13.19
N THR A 123 -0.27 12.01 14.13
CA THR A 123 0.03 12.85 15.30
C THR A 123 1.06 12.19 16.21
N ALA A 124 0.89 10.91 16.53
CA ALA A 124 1.81 10.13 17.36
C ALA A 124 3.21 10.02 16.73
N ALA A 125 3.28 9.94 15.39
CA ALA A 125 4.53 9.92 14.64
C ALA A 125 5.19 11.32 14.50
N GLY A 126 4.56 12.39 14.99
CA GLY A 126 5.07 13.76 14.84
C GLY A 126 4.95 14.29 13.40
N GLY A 127 4.03 13.76 12.60
CA GLY A 127 3.79 14.13 11.20
C GLY A 127 3.08 15.47 10.99
N VAL A 128 3.09 16.35 12.00
CA VAL A 128 2.46 17.67 11.98
C VAL A 128 3.54 18.76 12.07
N ALA A 129 3.30 19.87 11.37
CA ALA A 129 4.16 21.04 11.39
C ALA A 129 4.17 21.71 12.77
N SER A 130 5.00 22.76 12.91
CA SER A 130 5.14 23.50 14.18
C SER A 130 3.86 24.18 14.68
N ASP A 131 2.83 24.30 13.83
CA ASP A 131 1.52 24.82 14.23
C ASP A 131 0.61 23.78 14.91
N GLY A 132 1.09 22.53 15.02
CA GLY A 132 0.42 21.42 15.70
C GLY A 132 -0.80 20.84 14.97
N LYS A 133 -1.07 21.25 13.72
CA LYS A 133 -2.27 20.81 12.98
C LYS A 133 -2.07 20.62 11.49
N THR A 134 -1.12 21.32 10.88
CA THR A 134 -0.87 21.19 9.45
C THR A 134 -0.04 19.94 9.21
N LEU A 135 -0.52 19.04 8.36
CA LEU A 135 0.23 17.85 7.96
C LEU A 135 1.54 18.24 7.26
N ILE A 136 2.65 17.61 7.64
CA ILE A 136 3.93 17.79 6.93
C ILE A 136 3.80 17.23 5.51
N ALA A 137 3.18 16.06 5.36
CA ALA A 137 2.87 15.49 4.06
C ALA A 137 1.73 16.26 3.39
N GLN A 138 1.92 16.61 2.13
CA GLN A 138 0.90 17.24 1.27
C GLN A 138 0.77 16.43 -0.04
N PRO A 139 -0.46 16.27 -0.56
CA PRO A 139 -0.74 15.58 -1.81
C PRO A 139 -0.35 16.36 -3.07
#